data_AF-A0A939HPV4-F1
#
_entry.id   AF-A0A939HPV4-F1
#
_cell.length_a   1.000
_cell.length_b   1.000
_cell.length_c   1.000
_cell.angle_alpha   90.00
_cell.angle_beta   90.00
_cell.angle_gamma   90.00
#
_symmetry.space_group_name_H-M   'P 1'
#
loop_
_entity.id
_entity.type
_entity.pdbx_description
1 polymer ?
#
loop_
_entity_poly.entity_id
_entity_poly.type
_entity_poly.pdbx_seq_one_letter_code
_entity_poly.pdbx_strand_id
1 'polypeptide(L)'
;MTERRSKYLLLSIGADLDVEDQGKLKVLLEQSPCLNIADQLKEEIRSIYETSKTLKSAKRQLKKWLIYAKLSAQMISSHLDL
;
A
#
# COMPACT_ATOMS: atom_id res chain seq x y z
N MET A 1 7.66 -6.34 18.71
CA MET A 1 8.37 -6.67 17.44
C MET A 1 9.57 -5.76 17.32
N THR A 2 10.71 -6.26 16.83
CA THR A 2 11.89 -5.43 16.56
C THR A 2 11.67 -4.59 15.29
N GLU A 3 12.06 -3.31 15.30
CA GLU A 3 11.86 -2.36 14.18
C GLU A 3 12.30 -2.91 12.81
N ARG A 4 13.39 -3.69 12.78
CA ARG A 4 13.91 -4.31 11.55
C ARG A 4 12.90 -5.27 10.90
N ARG A 5 12.13 -6.00 11.72
CA ARG A 5 11.13 -6.95 11.23
C ARG A 5 9.86 -6.23 10.75
N SER A 6 9.47 -5.14 11.41
CA SER A 6 8.36 -4.28 10.97
C SER A 6 8.65 -3.63 9.62
N LYS A 7 9.89 -3.15 9.40
CA LYS A 7 10.32 -2.58 8.10
C LYS A 7 10.27 -3.62 6.98
N TYR A 8 10.71 -4.85 7.25
CA TYR A 8 10.65 -5.94 6.27
C TYR A 8 9.21 -6.24 5.85
N LEU A 9 8.28 -6.33 6.80
CA LEU A 9 6.87 -6.63 6.52
C LEU A 9 6.20 -5.53 5.67
N LEU A 10 6.43 -4.26 5.98
CA LEU A 10 5.87 -3.13 5.22
C LEU A 10 6.38 -3.04 3.78
N LEU A 11 7.64 -3.44 3.56
CA LEU A 11 8.28 -3.44 2.24
C LEU A 11 8.03 -4.71 1.45
N SER A 12 7.52 -5.76 2.12
CA SER A 12 7.20 -7.01 1.47
C SER A 12 5.94 -6.86 0.61
N ILE A 13 5.93 -7.64 -0.45
CA ILE A 13 4.75 -7.89 -1.27
C ILE A 13 3.76 -8.71 -0.43
N GLY A 14 2.53 -8.24 -0.26
CA GLY A 14 1.53 -8.94 0.55
C GLY A 14 1.27 -10.39 0.09
N ALA A 15 1.39 -10.65 -1.21
CA ALA A 15 1.20 -11.96 -1.83
C ALA A 15 2.35 -12.97 -1.59
N ASP A 16 3.55 -12.49 -1.24
CA ASP A 16 4.75 -13.30 -1.03
C ASP A 16 5.00 -13.58 0.46
N LEU A 17 4.16 -13.02 1.34
CA LEU A 17 4.21 -13.25 2.77
C LEU A 17 3.49 -14.56 3.12
N ASP A 18 4.10 -15.32 4.02
CA ASP A 18 3.45 -16.48 4.63
C ASP A 18 2.23 -16.03 5.48
N VAL A 19 1.29 -16.94 5.71
CA VAL A 19 0.02 -16.69 6.42
C VAL A 19 0.27 -16.05 7.80
N GLU A 20 1.34 -16.47 8.49
CA GLU A 20 1.73 -15.90 9.79
C GLU A 20 2.18 -14.44 9.67
N ASP A 21 2.96 -14.11 8.64
CA ASP A 21 3.49 -12.77 8.43
C ASP A 21 2.44 -11.82 7.82
N GLN A 22 1.48 -12.34 7.05
CA GLN A 22 0.27 -11.60 6.66
C GLN A 22 -0.58 -11.22 7.87
N GLY A 23 -0.77 -12.13 8.81
CA GLY A 23 -1.49 -11.86 10.06
C GLY A 23 -0.81 -10.76 10.89
N LYS A 24 0.53 -10.80 10.98
CA LYS A 24 1.33 -9.78 11.66
C LYS A 24 1.29 -8.42 10.97
N LEU A 25 1.36 -8.39 9.64
CA LEU A 25 1.21 -7.17 8.85
C LEU A 25 -0.18 -6.56 9.11
N LYS A 26 -1.24 -7.36 9.08
CA LYS A 26 -2.60 -6.89 9.35
C LYS A 26 -2.72 -6.23 10.72
N VAL A 27 -2.21 -6.86 11.77
CA VAL A 27 -2.21 -6.29 13.13
C VAL A 27 -1.43 -4.97 13.19
N LEU A 28 -0.33 -4.86 12.46
CA LEU A 28 0.48 -3.63 12.39
C LEU A 28 -0.27 -2.51 11.65
N LEU A 29 -0.96 -2.82 10.55
CA LEU A 29 -1.74 -1.85 9.79
C LEU A 29 -3.01 -1.41 10.54
N GLU A 30 -3.63 -2.28 11.34
CA GLU A 30 -4.77 -1.94 12.20
C GLU A 30 -4.41 -0.89 13.27
N GLN A 31 -3.15 -0.83 13.70
CA GLN A 31 -2.67 0.15 14.68
C GLN A 31 -2.42 1.53 14.08
N SER A 32 -2.35 1.66 12.75
CA SER A 32 -2.09 2.94 12.08
C SER A 32 -2.89 3.06 10.79
N PRO A 33 -3.99 3.86 10.80
CA PRO A 33 -4.78 4.14 9.61
C PRO A 33 -3.94 4.70 8.45
N CYS A 34 -2.94 5.54 8.74
CA CYS A 34 -2.04 6.11 7.73
C CYS A 34 -1.18 5.04 7.05
N LEU A 35 -0.62 4.10 7.82
CA LEU A 35 0.17 2.99 7.26
C LEU A 35 -0.70 2.04 6.45
N ASN A 36 -1.94 1.79 6.89
CA ASN A 36 -2.90 0.97 6.15
C ASN A 36 -3.22 1.59 4.78
N ILE A 37 -3.51 2.90 4.75
CA ILE A 37 -3.76 3.61 3.48
C ILE A 37 -2.52 3.56 2.58
N ALA A 38 -1.32 3.75 3.12
CA ALA A 38 -0.08 3.68 2.36
C ALA A 38 0.17 2.27 1.78
N ASP A 39 -0.10 1.22 2.55
CA ASP A 39 0.02 -0.17 2.11
C ASP A 39 -0.99 -0.52 1.01
N GLN A 40 -2.24 -0.05 1.13
CA GLN A 40 -3.25 -0.20 0.08
C GLN A 40 -2.84 0.46 -1.23
N LEU A 41 -2.34 1.71 -1.18
CA LEU A 41 -1.85 2.40 -2.38
C LEU A 41 -0.70 1.65 -3.06
N LYS A 42 0.20 1.05 -2.27
CA LYS A 42 1.32 0.21 -2.74
C LYS A 42 0.82 -1.04 -3.48
N GLU A 43 -0.12 -1.77 -2.90
CA GLU A 43 -0.65 -2.98 -3.55
C GLU A 43 -1.51 -2.65 -4.79
N GLU A 44 -2.24 -1.53 -4.79
CA GLU A 44 -3.00 -1.10 -5.96
C GLU A 44 -2.11 -0.73 -7.16
N ILE A 45 -1.03 0.04 -6.96
CA ILE A 45 -0.13 0.39 -8.08
C ILE A 45 0.56 -0.84 -8.65
N ARG A 46 0.90 -1.80 -7.78
CA ARG A 46 1.47 -3.07 -8.19
C ARG A 46 0.47 -3.87 -9.03
N SER A 47 -0.77 -4.00 -8.56
CA SER A 47 -1.83 -4.67 -9.32
C SER A 47 -2.02 -4.05 -10.71
N ILE A 48 -1.96 -2.72 -10.83
CA ILE A 48 -2.00 -2.05 -12.14
C ILE A 48 -0.84 -2.48 -13.03
N TYR A 49 0.38 -2.57 -12.48
CA TYR A 49 1.57 -2.98 -13.22
C TYR A 49 1.50 -4.45 -13.67
N GLU A 50 1.06 -5.35 -12.79
CA GLU A 50 1.05 -6.80 -13.03
C GLU A 50 -0.14 -7.26 -13.89
N THR A 51 -1.30 -6.60 -13.80
CA THR A 51 -2.53 -7.06 -14.45
C THR A 51 -2.86 -6.33 -15.76
N SER A 52 -2.22 -5.20 -16.04
CA SER A 52 -2.50 -4.41 -17.24
C SER A 52 -2.04 -5.10 -18.52
N LYS A 53 -3.00 -5.56 -19.33
CA LYS A 53 -2.72 -6.23 -20.61
C LYS A 53 -2.27 -5.29 -21.73
N THR A 54 -2.51 -3.98 -21.61
CA THR A 54 -2.16 -3.00 -22.65
C THR A 54 -1.67 -1.68 -22.04
N LEU A 55 -0.83 -0.96 -22.79
CA LEU A 55 -0.35 0.37 -22.38
C LEU A 55 -1.51 1.37 -22.18
N LYS A 56 -2.58 1.26 -22.98
CA LYS A 56 -3.74 2.16 -22.89
C LYS A 56 -4.55 1.90 -21.61
N SER A 57 -4.76 0.62 -21.24
CA SER A 57 -5.43 0.27 -19.99
C SER A 57 -4.59 0.65 -18.77
N ALA A 58 -3.28 0.39 -18.82
CA ALA A 58 -2.34 0.78 -17.76
C ALA A 58 -2.38 2.29 -17.50
N LYS A 59 -2.26 3.11 -18.56
CA LYS A 59 -2.35 4.58 -18.43
C LYS A 59 -3.68 5.05 -17.84
N ARG A 60 -4.79 4.40 -18.21
CA ARG A 60 -6.12 4.75 -17.66
C ARG A 60 -6.22 4.42 -16.17
N GLN A 61 -5.77 3.24 -15.77
CA GLN A 61 -5.79 2.81 -14.37
C GLN A 61 -4.83 3.66 -13.53
N LEU A 62 -3.62 3.91 -14.03
CA LEU A 62 -2.64 4.76 -13.35
C LEU A 62 -3.14 6.19 -13.15
N LYS A 63 -3.86 6.77 -14.13
CA LYS A 63 -4.50 8.08 -13.96
C LYS A 63 -5.53 8.09 -12.83
N LYS A 64 -6.34 7.03 -12.70
CA LYS A 64 -7.29 6.90 -11.59
C LYS A 64 -6.55 6.76 -10.27
N TRP A 65 -5.58 5.87 -10.21
CA TRP A 65 -4.75 5.65 -9.04
C TRP A 65 -4.07 6.94 -8.55
N LEU A 66 -3.54 7.76 -9.45
CA LEU A 66 -2.94 9.06 -9.11
C LEU A 66 -3.92 10.03 -8.43
N ILE A 67 -5.22 9.98 -8.76
CA ILE A 67 -6.23 10.82 -8.11
C ILE A 67 -6.44 10.34 -6.68
N TYR A 68 -6.61 9.03 -6.48
CA TYR A 68 -6.76 8.44 -5.15
C TYR A 68 -5.51 8.67 -4.29
N ALA A 69 -4.32 8.42 -4.84
CA ALA A 69 -3.05 8.63 -4.14
C ALA A 69 -2.88 10.08 -3.66
N LYS A 70 -3.32 11.08 -4.46
CA LYS A 70 -3.28 12.49 -4.04
C LYS A 70 -4.21 12.77 -2.87
N LEU A 71 -5.45 12.27 -2.92
CA LEU A 71 -6.42 12.46 -1.82
C LEU A 71 -5.95 11.76 -0.55
N SER A 72 -5.48 10.52 -0.68
CA SER A 72 -4.92 9.75 0.42
C SER A 72 -3.67 10.40 1.02
N ALA A 73 -2.77 10.96 0.21
CA ALA A 73 -1.60 11.68 0.70
C ALA A 73 -2.00 12.92 1.52
N GLN A 74 -3.00 13.68 1.07
CA GLN A 74 -3.54 14.81 1.84
C GLN A 74 -4.10 14.36 3.20
N MET A 75 -4.87 13.27 3.21
CA MET A 75 -5.44 12.71 4.44
C MET A 75 -4.35 12.22 5.40
N ILE A 76 -3.32 11.56 4.87
CA ILE A 76 -2.15 11.13 5.66
C ILE A 76 -1.42 12.35 6.24
N SER A 77 -1.14 13.38 5.44
CA SER A 77 -0.51 14.61 5.93
C SER A 77 -1.31 15.26 7.06
N SER A 78 -2.64 15.35 6.93
CA SER A 78 -3.51 15.89 7.99
C SER A 78 -3.51 15.06 9.28
N HIS A 79 -3.27 13.74 9.21
CA HIS A 79 -3.19 12.88 10.39
C HIS A 79 -1.79 12.81 11.02
N LEU A 80 -0.76 13.16 10.27
CA LEU A 80 0.63 13.18 10.75
C LEU A 80 1.11 14.59 11.10
N ASP A 81 0.23 15.59 11.08
CA ASP A 81 0.52 17.01 11.29
C ASP A 81 1.67 17.52 10.39
N LEU A 82 1.69 17.07 9.13
CA LEU A 82 2.68 17.43 8.09
C LEU A 82 2.17 18.50 7.12
#